data_AF-A0A3M0Y463-F1
#
_entry.id   AF-A0A3M0Y463-F1
#
_cell.length_a   1.000
_cell.length_b   1.000
_cell.length_c   1.000
_cell.angle_alpha   90.00
_cell.angle_beta   90.00
_cell.angle_gamma   90.00
#
_symmetry.space_group_name_H-M   'P 1'
#
loop_
_entity.id
_entity.type
_entity.pdbx_description
1 polymer ?
#
loop_
_entity_poly.entity_id
_entity_poly.type
_entity_poly.pdbx_seq_one_letter_code
_entity_poly.pdbx_strand_id
1 'polypeptide(L)'
;MPGYEIPPRQKPANDNGYFEQLTKSVFQAGFSWKVINDKWPNFQRAFDGFDINKVAAYDDRDVDRLLSDEGIVRNGRKIAATIENAREFQRIIHEYGSFHAFLRSMDDWSYAQRRKELARRFKNFGPTGVFTFLWSVDEEVPDWEDRNK
;
A
#
# COMPACT_ATOMS: atom_id res chain seq x y z
N MET A 1 11.33 21.88 4.12
CA MET A 1 10.55 20.93 3.28
C MET A 1 9.15 20.85 3.88
N PRO A 2 8.07 20.79 3.08
CA PRO A 2 6.72 20.80 3.64
C PRO A 2 6.55 19.62 4.59
N GLY A 3 5.97 19.88 5.77
CA GLY A 3 5.90 18.96 6.91
C GLY A 3 5.54 17.54 6.50
N TYR A 4 6.52 16.64 6.59
CA TYR A 4 6.30 15.23 6.37
C TYR A 4 5.66 14.67 7.63
N GLU A 5 4.33 14.55 7.64
CA GLU A 5 3.62 13.85 8.71
C GLU A 5 3.98 12.38 8.62
N ILE A 6 4.61 11.88 9.69
CA ILE A 6 4.88 10.46 9.85
C ILE A 6 3.53 9.80 10.22
N PRO A 7 3.06 8.78 9.47
CA PRO A 7 1.82 8.10 9.79
C PRO A 7 1.87 7.49 11.19
N PRO A 8 0.72 7.37 11.88
CA PRO A 8 0.65 6.55 13.07
C PRO A 8 1.05 5.10 12.72
N ARG A 9 1.82 4.48 13.61
CA ARG A 9 2.13 3.05 13.53
C ARG A 9 0.93 2.27 14.03
N GLN A 10 0.48 1.29 13.28
CA GLN A 10 -0.58 0.37 13.69
C GLN A 10 -0.32 -1.01 13.11
N LYS A 11 -0.55 -2.06 13.89
CA LYS A 11 -0.60 -3.41 13.33
C LYS A 11 -1.98 -3.66 12.73
N PRO A 12 -2.13 -3.87 11.41
CA PRO A 12 -3.42 -4.21 10.83
C PRO A 12 -3.95 -5.53 11.39
N ALA A 13 -5.26 -5.61 11.60
CA ALA A 13 -5.90 -6.79 12.19
C ALA A 13 -6.03 -7.97 11.21
N ASN A 14 -5.99 -7.71 9.90
CA ASN A 14 -6.16 -8.71 8.85
C ASN A 14 -5.48 -8.26 7.55
N ASP A 15 -5.47 -9.14 6.54
CA ASP A 15 -4.80 -8.89 5.26
C ASP A 15 -5.39 -7.71 4.47
N ASN A 16 -6.70 -7.49 4.52
CA ASN A 16 -7.33 -6.32 3.89
C ASN A 16 -6.79 -5.00 4.49
N GLY A 17 -6.53 -4.98 5.80
CA GLY A 17 -5.89 -3.84 6.46
C GLY A 17 -4.45 -3.61 6.01
N TYR A 18 -3.67 -4.67 5.77
CA TYR A 18 -2.34 -4.54 5.16
C TYR A 18 -2.41 -3.99 3.73
N PHE A 19 -3.37 -4.47 2.94
CA PHE A 19 -3.59 -4.00 1.57
C PHE A 19 -4.02 -2.52 1.52
N GLU A 20 -4.86 -2.08 2.45
CA GLU A 20 -5.23 -0.68 2.63
C GLU A 20 -3.98 0.20 2.89
N GLN A 21 -3.12 -0.19 3.84
CA GLN A 21 -1.91 0.58 4.17
C GLN A 21 -0.92 0.62 3.00
N LEU A 22 -0.76 -0.49 2.27
CA LEU A 22 0.10 -0.53 1.09
C LEU A 22 -0.42 0.42 0.00
N THR A 23 -1.73 0.39 -0.26
CA THR A 23 -2.38 1.28 -1.22
C THR A 23 -2.22 2.74 -0.81
N LYS A 24 -2.35 3.04 0.49
CA LYS A 24 -2.15 4.39 1.03
C LYS A 24 -0.75 4.91 0.73
N SER A 25 0.27 4.10 1.00
CA SER A 25 1.67 4.43 0.70
C SER A 25 1.90 4.67 -0.80
N VAL A 26 1.27 3.89 -1.68
CA VAL A 26 1.34 4.10 -3.14
C VAL A 26 0.74 5.46 -3.54
N PHE A 27 -0.42 5.83 -2.99
CA PHE A 27 -1.07 7.10 -3.32
C PHE A 27 -0.37 8.32 -2.70
N GLN A 28 0.22 8.18 -1.52
CA GLN A 28 0.98 9.24 -0.85
C GLN A 28 2.26 9.65 -1.57
N ALA A 29 2.87 8.74 -2.35
CA ALA A 29 4.02 9.08 -3.16
C ALA A 29 3.67 10.20 -4.18
N GLY A 30 4.08 11.44 -3.91
CA GLY A 30 3.84 12.61 -4.77
C GLY A 30 2.64 13.48 -4.41
N PHE A 31 1.99 13.26 -3.26
CA PHE A 31 0.92 14.12 -2.74
C PHE A 31 1.19 14.51 -1.29
N SER A 32 0.58 15.59 -0.82
CA SER A 32 0.66 15.93 0.61
C SER A 32 -0.17 14.93 1.44
N TRP A 33 0.33 14.62 2.63
CA TRP A 33 -0.33 13.73 3.59
C TRP A 33 -1.76 14.15 3.88
N LYS A 34 -1.96 15.44 4.14
CA LYS A 34 -3.27 16.03 4.37
C LYS A 34 -4.25 15.74 3.23
N VAL A 35 -3.84 15.95 1.97
CA VAL A 35 -4.72 15.72 0.81
C VAL A 35 -5.14 14.26 0.69
N ILE A 36 -4.22 13.32 0.93
CA ILE A 36 -4.56 11.90 0.87
C ILE A 36 -5.44 11.49 2.05
N ASN A 37 -5.15 11.97 3.27
CA ASN A 37 -5.97 11.68 4.45
C ASN A 37 -7.40 12.24 4.30
N ASP A 38 -7.54 13.48 3.83
CA ASP A 38 -8.86 14.10 3.62
C ASP A 38 -9.71 13.31 2.59
N LYS A 39 -9.05 12.69 1.59
CA LYS A 39 -9.72 11.84 0.59
C LYS A 39 -9.86 10.37 1.01
N TRP A 40 -9.19 9.92 2.07
CA TRP A 40 -9.10 8.50 2.40
C TRP A 40 -10.45 7.80 2.63
N PRO A 41 -11.45 8.44 3.28
CA PRO A 41 -12.79 7.85 3.39
C PRO A 41 -13.46 7.60 2.03
N ASN A 42 -13.15 8.42 1.01
CA ASN A 42 -13.64 8.20 -0.35
C ASN A 42 -12.91 7.02 -0.99
N PHE A 43 -11.60 6.88 -0.79
CA PHE A 43 -10.84 5.73 -1.25
C PHE A 43 -11.38 4.42 -0.66
N GLN A 44 -11.65 4.38 0.65
CA GLN A 44 -12.25 3.22 1.30
C GLN A 44 -13.57 2.81 0.64
N ARG A 45 -14.45 3.77 0.29
CA ARG A 45 -15.69 3.44 -0.43
C ARG A 45 -15.45 3.02 -1.88
N ALA A 46 -14.56 3.74 -2.58
CA ALA A 46 -14.31 3.54 -4.00
C ALA A 46 -13.68 2.16 -4.30
N PHE A 47 -12.83 1.67 -3.39
CA PHE A 47 -12.14 0.39 -3.47
C PHE A 47 -12.79 -0.72 -2.59
N ASP A 48 -14.11 -0.66 -2.39
CA ASP A 48 -14.87 -1.71 -1.68
C ASP A 48 -14.34 -2.08 -0.29
N GLY A 49 -13.90 -1.09 0.48
CA GLY A 49 -13.31 -1.28 1.80
C GLY A 49 -11.94 -1.96 1.76
N PHE A 50 -11.27 -1.94 0.62
CA PHE A 50 -10.02 -2.66 0.36
C PHE A 50 -10.14 -4.17 0.58
N ASP A 51 -11.31 -4.73 0.26
CA ASP A 51 -11.43 -6.19 0.14
C ASP A 51 -10.56 -6.68 -1.01
N ILE A 52 -9.53 -7.47 -0.67
CA ILE A 52 -8.53 -7.95 -1.62
C ILE A 52 -9.19 -8.72 -2.77
N ASN A 53 -10.20 -9.55 -2.49
CA ASN A 53 -10.82 -10.38 -3.51
C ASN A 53 -11.66 -9.56 -4.49
N LYS A 54 -12.40 -8.56 -3.98
CA LYS A 54 -13.17 -7.64 -4.83
C LYS A 54 -12.26 -6.82 -5.70
N VAL A 55 -11.24 -6.18 -5.12
CA VAL A 55 -10.34 -5.29 -5.86
C VAL A 55 -9.50 -6.07 -6.88
N ALA A 56 -9.07 -7.29 -6.57
CA ALA A 56 -8.35 -8.15 -7.52
C ALA A 56 -9.20 -8.52 -8.75
N ALA A 57 -10.52 -8.58 -8.58
CA ALA A 57 -11.50 -8.93 -9.61
C ALA A 57 -11.99 -7.74 -10.45
N TYR A 58 -11.57 -6.52 -10.12
CA TYR A 58 -11.92 -5.33 -10.90
C TYR A 58 -11.56 -5.47 -12.39
N ASP A 59 -12.49 -5.04 -13.23
CA ASP A 59 -12.36 -5.02 -14.68
C ASP A 59 -12.23 -3.58 -15.22
N ASP A 60 -12.25 -3.42 -16.54
CA ASP A 60 -12.11 -2.10 -17.18
C ASP A 60 -13.23 -1.12 -16.76
N ARG A 61 -14.44 -1.62 -16.46
CA ARG A 61 -15.56 -0.78 -16.02
C ARG A 61 -15.32 -0.24 -14.61
N ASP A 62 -14.71 -1.03 -13.74
CA ASP A 62 -14.28 -0.54 -12.42
C ASP A 62 -13.18 0.50 -12.53
N VAL A 63 -12.24 0.31 -13.45
CA VAL A 63 -11.19 1.31 -13.72
C VAL A 63 -11.81 2.61 -14.22
N ASP A 64 -12.73 2.57 -15.18
CA ASP A 64 -13.41 3.76 -15.70
C ASP A 64 -14.25 4.47 -14.64
N ARG A 65 -14.92 3.70 -13.77
CA ARG A 65 -15.64 4.23 -12.59
C ARG A 65 -14.70 4.98 -11.66
N LEU A 66 -13.55 4.38 -11.31
CA LEU A 66 -12.55 5.01 -10.43
C LEU A 66 -11.89 6.24 -11.07
N LEU A 67 -11.63 6.20 -12.38
CA LEU A 67 -11.13 7.34 -13.13
C LEU A 67 -12.14 8.49 -13.22
N SER A 68 -13.41 8.22 -13.01
CA SER A 68 -14.48 9.23 -13.00
C SER A 68 -14.79 9.77 -11.60
N ASP A 69 -14.30 9.12 -10.54
CA ASP A 69 -14.57 9.51 -9.14
C ASP A 69 -13.68 10.69 -8.69
N GLU A 70 -14.30 11.85 -8.50
CA GLU A 70 -13.61 13.07 -8.03
C GLU A 70 -13.28 13.05 -6.53
N GLY A 71 -13.87 12.12 -5.79
CA GLY A 71 -13.61 11.85 -4.39
C GLY A 71 -12.18 11.33 -4.15
N ILE A 72 -11.59 10.64 -5.14
CA ILE A 72 -10.24 10.07 -5.04
C ILE A 72 -9.22 10.84 -5.88
N VAL A 73 -7.98 10.33 -5.93
CA VAL A 73 -6.96 10.80 -6.87
C VAL A 73 -7.07 9.98 -8.15
N ARG A 74 -7.54 10.61 -9.23
CA ARG A 74 -7.77 10.02 -10.56
C ARG A 74 -6.46 9.73 -11.32
N ASN A 75 -5.61 8.87 -10.75
CA ASN A 75 -4.35 8.45 -11.37
C ASN A 75 -4.45 7.01 -11.87
N GLY A 76 -4.66 6.84 -13.18
CA GLY A 76 -4.85 5.53 -13.80
C GLY A 76 -3.70 4.55 -13.55
N ARG A 77 -2.45 5.01 -13.52
CA ARG A 77 -1.29 4.14 -13.23
C ARG A 77 -1.33 3.59 -11.81
N LYS A 78 -1.74 4.41 -10.83
CA LYS A 78 -1.85 3.98 -9.42
C LYS A 78 -3.10 3.11 -9.20
N ILE A 79 -4.20 3.40 -9.88
CA ILE A 79 -5.41 2.56 -9.85
C ILE A 79 -5.09 1.16 -10.40
N ALA A 80 -4.53 1.07 -11.61
CA ALA A 80 -4.13 -0.20 -12.20
C ALA A 80 -3.13 -0.96 -11.33
N ALA A 81 -2.15 -0.26 -10.74
CA ALA A 81 -1.22 -0.88 -9.80
C ALA A 81 -1.90 -1.40 -8.53
N THR A 82 -2.93 -0.72 -8.03
CA THR A 82 -3.69 -1.17 -6.85
C THR A 82 -4.40 -2.50 -7.12
N ILE A 83 -5.00 -2.65 -8.31
CA ILE A 83 -5.63 -3.90 -8.76
C ILE A 83 -4.60 -5.03 -8.89
N GLU A 84 -3.47 -4.76 -9.53
CA GLU A 84 -2.36 -5.73 -9.63
C GLU A 84 -1.78 -6.11 -8.26
N ASN A 85 -1.68 -5.15 -7.34
CA ASN A 85 -1.23 -5.40 -5.99
C ASN A 85 -2.23 -6.26 -5.22
N ALA A 86 -3.55 -6.08 -5.39
CA ALA A 86 -4.56 -6.96 -4.79
C ALA A 86 -4.38 -8.42 -5.25
N ARG A 87 -4.12 -8.63 -6.55
CA ARG A 87 -3.80 -9.96 -7.10
C ARG A 87 -2.52 -10.55 -6.51
N GLU A 88 -1.53 -9.70 -6.23
CA GLU A 88 -0.30 -10.11 -5.54
C GLU A 88 -0.55 -10.50 -4.08
N PHE A 89 -1.42 -9.77 -3.38
CA PHE A 89 -1.87 -10.15 -2.04
C PHE A 89 -2.53 -11.53 -2.04
N GLN A 90 -3.42 -11.83 -3.00
CA GLN A 90 -4.02 -13.17 -3.12
C GLN A 90 -2.95 -14.27 -3.26
N ARG A 91 -1.93 -14.03 -4.11
CA ARG A 91 -0.82 -14.98 -4.29
C ARG A 91 -0.03 -15.18 -2.99
N ILE A 92 0.28 -14.10 -2.29
CA ILE A 92 1.00 -14.14 -1.01
C ILE A 92 0.19 -14.88 0.06
N ILE A 93 -1.11 -14.60 0.17
CA ILE A 93 -1.99 -15.27 1.13
C ILE A 93 -2.07 -16.77 0.82
N HIS A 94 -2.15 -17.15 -0.45
CA HIS A 94 -2.12 -18.55 -0.84
C HIS A 94 -0.78 -19.24 -0.51
N GLU A 95 0.35 -18.55 -0.67
CA GLU A 95 1.70 -19.08 -0.45
C GLU A 95 2.10 -19.16 1.03
N TYR A 96 1.75 -18.14 1.81
CA TYR A 96 2.20 -17.97 3.21
C TYR A 96 1.08 -18.10 4.24
N GLY A 97 -0.17 -18.25 3.81
CA GLY A 97 -1.37 -18.29 4.66
C GLY A 97 -1.89 -16.92 5.11
N SER A 98 -1.05 -15.89 5.15
CA SER A 98 -1.44 -14.48 5.38
C SER A 98 -0.34 -13.53 4.95
N PHE A 99 -0.67 -12.25 4.79
CA PHE A 99 0.33 -11.21 4.52
C PHE A 99 1.26 -10.98 5.71
N HIS A 100 0.73 -11.06 6.94
CA HIS A 100 1.57 -10.98 8.14
C HIS A 100 2.61 -12.12 8.19
N ALA A 101 2.23 -13.36 7.88
CA ALA A 101 3.16 -14.48 7.80
C ALA A 101 4.25 -14.26 6.74
N PHE A 102 3.89 -13.64 5.60
CA PHE A 102 4.87 -13.23 4.60
C PHE A 102 5.88 -12.20 5.14
N LEU A 103 5.43 -11.17 5.88
CA LEU A 103 6.36 -10.24 6.52
C LEU A 103 7.29 -10.95 7.51
N ARG A 104 6.75 -11.87 8.32
CA ARG A 104 7.51 -12.66 9.30
C ARG A 104 8.54 -13.59 8.66
N SER A 105 8.29 -14.06 7.44
CA SER A 105 9.26 -14.88 6.69
C SER A 105 10.58 -14.13 6.37
N MET A 106 10.60 -12.81 6.59
CA MET A 106 11.74 -11.93 6.37
C MET A 106 12.24 -11.27 7.67
N ASP A 107 11.94 -11.81 8.85
CA ASP A 107 12.35 -11.20 10.13
C ASP A 107 13.88 -11.12 10.28
N ASP A 108 14.62 -12.10 9.74
CA ASP A 108 16.09 -12.10 9.75
C ASP A 108 16.73 -11.27 8.62
N TRP A 109 15.92 -10.61 7.78
CA TRP A 109 16.41 -9.86 6.63
C TRP A 109 16.74 -8.42 7.02
N SER A 110 17.82 -7.89 6.44
CA SER A 110 18.09 -6.45 6.52
C SER A 110 16.97 -5.62 5.88
N TYR A 111 16.80 -4.38 6.33
CA TYR A 111 15.85 -3.44 5.74
C TYR A 111 16.03 -3.30 4.22
N ALA A 112 17.27 -3.26 3.73
CA ALA A 112 17.56 -3.17 2.29
C ALA A 112 17.04 -4.40 1.51
N GLN A 113 17.17 -5.61 2.07
CA GLN A 113 16.62 -6.84 1.47
C GLN A 113 15.09 -6.80 1.44
N ARG A 114 14.46 -6.48 2.58
CA ARG A 114 12.99 -6.36 2.69
C ARG A 114 12.45 -5.31 1.71
N ARG A 115 13.13 -4.16 1.62
CA ARG A 115 12.77 -3.08 0.69
C ARG A 115 12.83 -3.54 -0.76
N LYS A 116 13.92 -4.20 -1.15
CA LYS A 116 14.11 -4.72 -2.50
C LYS A 116 13.02 -5.73 -2.87
N GLU A 117 12.68 -6.63 -1.94
CA GLU A 117 11.67 -7.64 -2.18
C GLU A 117 10.26 -7.06 -2.30
N LEU A 118 9.87 -6.16 -1.40
CA LEU A 118 8.58 -5.47 -1.49
C LEU A 118 8.46 -4.63 -2.77
N ALA A 119 9.50 -3.88 -3.15
CA ALA A 119 9.52 -3.11 -4.38
C ALA A 119 9.48 -3.99 -5.64
N ARG A 120 9.96 -5.25 -5.55
CA ARG A 120 9.90 -6.23 -6.64
C ARG A 120 8.50 -6.81 -6.80
N ARG A 121 7.84 -7.14 -5.69
CA ARG A 121 6.51 -7.77 -5.66
C ARG A 121 5.40 -6.78 -6.03
N PHE A 122 5.48 -5.54 -5.56
CA PHE A 122 4.39 -4.56 -5.67
C PHE A 122 4.65 -3.46 -6.71
N LYS A 123 3.59 -3.11 -7.45
CA LYS A 123 3.59 -2.07 -8.48
C LYS A 123 3.44 -0.69 -7.86
N ASN A 124 4.11 0.30 -8.47
CA ASN A 124 4.18 1.69 -7.98
C ASN A 124 4.65 1.83 -6.52
N PHE A 125 5.44 0.88 -6.05
CA PHE A 125 5.90 0.81 -4.67
C PHE A 125 7.37 1.19 -4.55
N GLY A 126 7.64 2.48 -4.71
CA GLY A 126 8.99 3.05 -4.65
C GLY A 126 9.59 3.05 -3.23
N PRO A 127 10.88 3.40 -3.08
CA PRO A 127 11.61 3.32 -1.81
C PRO A 127 10.91 4.01 -0.64
N THR A 128 10.44 5.24 -0.84
CA THR A 128 9.67 5.98 0.19
C THR A 128 8.35 5.29 0.53
N GLY A 129 7.66 4.71 -0.46
CA GLY A 129 6.39 4.01 -0.22
C GLY A 129 6.57 2.73 0.58
N VAL A 130 7.66 2.00 0.33
CA VAL A 130 8.01 0.83 1.14
C VAL A 130 8.31 1.23 2.58
N PHE A 131 9.12 2.27 2.77
CA PHE A 131 9.41 2.80 4.11
C PHE A 131 8.12 3.18 4.86
N THR A 132 7.26 4.00 4.24
CA THR A 132 6.04 4.45 4.89
C THR A 132 5.11 3.31 5.20
N PHE A 133 5.04 2.31 4.33
CA PHE A 133 4.24 1.13 4.56
C PHE A 133 4.74 0.34 5.77
N LEU A 134 6.02 -0.07 5.76
CA LEU A 134 6.61 -0.84 6.85
C LEU A 134 6.45 -0.08 8.17
N TRP A 135 6.77 1.21 8.19
CA TRP A 135 6.50 2.06 9.35
C TRP A 135 5.03 2.01 9.79
N SER A 136 4.08 2.24 8.86
CA SER A 136 2.65 2.32 9.17
C SER A 136 2.11 1.00 9.70
N VAL A 137 2.68 -0.14 9.28
CA VAL A 137 2.26 -1.48 9.72
C VAL A 137 3.04 -1.99 10.94
N ASP A 138 3.72 -1.08 11.64
CA ASP A 138 4.48 -1.33 12.86
C ASP A 138 5.71 -2.24 12.70
N GLU A 139 6.31 -2.23 11.52
CA GLU A 139 7.56 -2.94 11.24
C GLU A 139 8.79 -2.10 11.60
N GLU A 140 9.89 -2.78 11.92
CA GLU A 140 11.17 -2.12 12.11
C GLU A 140 11.71 -1.56 10.79
N VAL A 141 12.09 -0.29 10.83
CA VAL A 141 12.68 0.48 9.72
C VAL A 141 13.77 1.40 10.29
N PRO A 142 14.75 1.82 9.47
CA PRO A 142 15.76 2.79 9.91
C PRO A 142 15.15 4.17 10.17
N ASP A 143 16.00 5.12 10.57
CA ASP A 143 15.61 6.52 10.64
C ASP A 143 15.19 7.07 9.26
N TRP A 144 14.37 8.11 9.28
CA TRP A 144 13.79 8.69 8.07
C TRP A 144 14.86 9.13 7.05
N GLU A 145 15.97 9.68 7.51
CA GLU A 145 17.12 10.10 6.71
C GLU A 145 17.75 8.92 5.95
N ASP A 146 17.65 7.73 6.54
CA ASP A 146 18.28 6.50 6.06
C ASP A 146 17.33 5.58 5.30
N ARG A 147 16.07 5.98 5.10
CA ARG A 147 15.02 5.19 4.39
C ARG A 147 15.39 4.67 3.00
N ASN A 148 16.37 5.28 2.34
CA ASN A 148 16.82 4.91 1.01
C ASN A 148 18.13 4.10 0.99
N LYS A 149 18.81 3.98 2.15
CA LYS A 149 19.98 3.13 2.33
C LYS A 149 19.54 1.67 2.39
#